data_AF-A0ABD3DRV8-F1
#
_entry.id   AF-A0ABD3DRV8-F1
#
_cell.length_a   1.000
_cell.length_b   1.000
_cell.length_c   1.000
_cell.angle_alpha   90.00
_cell.angle_beta   90.00
_cell.angle_gamma   90.00
#
_symmetry.space_group_name_H-M   'P 1'
#
loop_
_entity.id
_entity.type
_entity.pdbx_description
1 polymer ?
#
loop_
_entity_poly.entity_id
_entity_poly.type
_entity_poly.pdbx_seq_one_letter_code
_entity_poly.pdbx_strand_id
1 'polypeptide(L)'
;MENHVSRWSNVQTVPESHVFPLEIRPGNEQIPLCKTIPIIDLENNEPNSENLDSIHNIIKASQEYGFFQVTNHGVSEDVINEAVKVLEELFNMPIDEISKEANENGFVYMGSTSFATIKGAHLWRDNIKHPCHPLELSMQNWPQKPKRYRDVMEAYIVEIKRLSLRLLEMISQGLGLEKGYLGGMSQVQFMTASNYPICPDPSLTLGLLKHFDHSLITILFQGNGKGLQVLKDGKWIGVEVVPS
;
A
#
# COMPACT_ATOMS: atom_id res chain seq x y z
N MET A 1 -7.01 -34.91 -3.87
CA MET A 1 -7.19 -33.83 -4.85
C MET A 1 -8.27 -32.93 -4.28
N GLU A 2 -7.87 -31.98 -3.44
CA GLU A 2 -8.77 -30.96 -2.93
C GLU A 2 -8.89 -29.87 -3.99
N ASN A 3 -10.12 -29.59 -4.40
CA ASN A 3 -10.43 -28.56 -5.38
C ASN A 3 -9.99 -27.19 -4.82
N HIS A 4 -9.12 -26.49 -5.55
CA HIS A 4 -8.64 -25.15 -5.26
C HIS A 4 -9.77 -24.10 -5.45
N VAL A 5 -10.77 -24.13 -4.57
CA VAL A 5 -11.83 -23.10 -4.52
C VAL A 5 -11.49 -22.13 -3.39
N SER A 6 -11.05 -20.93 -3.78
CA SER A 6 -10.99 -19.68 -2.98
C SER A 6 -10.55 -19.84 -1.52
N ARG A 7 -9.26 -19.53 -1.31
CA ARG A 7 -8.50 -19.55 -0.05
C ARG A 7 -9.20 -18.98 1.19
N TRP A 8 -10.11 -18.04 1.00
CA TRP A 8 -10.72 -17.25 2.08
C TRP A 8 -12.23 -17.38 2.17
N SER A 9 -12.88 -17.97 1.15
CA SER A 9 -14.31 -18.25 1.25
C SER A 9 -14.49 -19.48 2.11
N ASN A 10 -15.07 -19.32 3.30
CA ASN A 10 -15.40 -20.37 4.28
C ASN A 10 -14.35 -20.70 5.35
N VAL A 11 -13.37 -19.82 5.61
CA VAL A 11 -12.47 -20.02 6.76
C VAL A 11 -13.21 -19.71 8.06
N GLN A 12 -13.58 -20.76 8.81
CA GLN A 12 -14.34 -20.64 10.07
C GLN A 12 -13.45 -20.32 11.28
N THR A 13 -12.17 -20.68 11.23
CA THR A 13 -11.20 -20.47 12.32
C THR A 13 -9.85 -20.09 11.74
N VAL A 14 -9.07 -19.27 12.45
CA VAL A 14 -7.70 -18.93 12.05
C VAL A 14 -6.83 -20.19 12.12
N PRO A 15 -6.18 -20.63 11.02
CA PRO A 15 -5.29 -21.79 11.05
C PRO A 15 -4.10 -21.56 11.98
N GLU A 16 -3.60 -22.62 12.64
CA GLU A 16 -2.46 -22.53 13.57
C GLU A 16 -1.23 -21.84 12.96
N SER A 17 -0.99 -22.03 11.66
CA SER A 17 0.11 -21.40 10.92
C SER A 17 0.01 -19.87 10.81
N HIS A 18 -1.16 -19.29 11.08
CA HIS A 18 -1.43 -17.85 11.09
C HIS A 18 -1.67 -17.32 12.50
N VAL A 19 -1.66 -18.18 13.53
CA VAL A 19 -1.79 -17.77 14.93
C VAL A 19 -0.45 -17.28 15.42
N PHE A 20 -0.38 -16.01 15.79
CA PHE A 20 0.86 -15.39 16.24
C PHE A 20 1.23 -15.91 17.63
N PRO A 21 2.52 -15.94 18.00
CA PRO A 21 2.94 -16.13 19.39
C PRO A 21 2.26 -15.12 20.32
N LEU A 22 1.92 -15.53 21.55
CA LEU A 22 1.19 -14.71 22.53
C LEU A 22 1.73 -13.28 22.64
N GLU A 23 3.05 -13.13 22.55
CA GLU A 23 3.73 -11.87 22.90
C GLU A 23 3.64 -10.82 21.79
N ILE A 24 3.17 -11.22 20.61
CA ILE A 24 3.00 -10.37 19.44
C ILE A 24 1.58 -10.45 18.85
N ARG A 25 0.64 -11.09 19.56
CA ARG A 25 -0.77 -11.08 19.17
C ARG A 25 -1.35 -9.67 19.34
N PRO A 26 -2.22 -9.21 18.42
CA PRO A 26 -2.91 -7.93 18.61
C PRO A 26 -3.92 -7.96 19.75
N GLY A 27 -4.48 -9.14 20.08
CA GLY A 27 -5.51 -9.26 21.10
C GLY A 27 -6.82 -8.56 20.69
N ASN A 28 -7.66 -8.25 21.68
CA ASN A 28 -8.98 -7.65 21.47
C ASN A 28 -9.00 -6.13 21.63
N GLU A 29 -7.83 -5.48 21.61
CA GLU A 29 -7.75 -4.04 21.82
C GLU A 29 -8.37 -3.29 20.62
N GLN A 30 -9.41 -2.50 20.90
CA GLN A 30 -9.99 -1.63 19.88
C GLN A 30 -9.13 -0.37 19.74
N ILE A 31 -8.48 -0.24 18.59
CA ILE A 31 -7.69 0.95 18.28
C ILE A 31 -8.65 2.07 17.81
N PRO A 32 -8.72 3.21 18.52
CA PRO A 32 -9.61 4.30 18.14
C PRO A 32 -9.15 4.95 16.84
N LEU A 33 -10.12 5.36 16.02
CA LEU A 33 -9.86 6.17 14.84
C LEU A 33 -9.40 7.57 15.23
N CYS A 34 -8.31 8.03 14.62
CA CYS A 34 -7.76 9.35 14.85
C CYS A 34 -8.29 10.33 13.80
N LYS A 35 -9.00 11.34 14.30
CA LYS A 35 -9.57 12.42 13.49
C LYS A 35 -8.61 13.60 13.29
N THR A 36 -7.40 13.52 13.85
CA THR A 36 -6.43 14.61 13.81
C THR A 36 -5.26 14.35 12.86
N ILE A 37 -5.23 13.21 12.16
CA ILE A 37 -4.27 12.98 11.08
C ILE A 37 -4.52 14.06 10.01
N PRO A 38 -3.52 14.89 9.67
CA PRO A 38 -3.72 15.99 8.73
C PRO A 38 -4.19 15.49 7.36
N ILE A 39 -5.22 16.14 6.83
CA ILE A 39 -5.69 15.98 5.45
C ILE A 39 -5.26 17.23 4.70
N ILE A 40 -4.45 17.06 3.67
CA ILE A 40 -3.81 18.15 2.95
C ILE A 40 -4.42 18.23 1.55
N ASP A 41 -5.07 19.35 1.30
CA ASP A 41 -5.64 19.65 0.00
C ASP A 41 -4.52 20.05 -0.99
N LEU A 42 -4.42 19.30 -2.09
CA LEU A 42 -3.46 19.58 -3.15
C LEU A 42 -4.07 20.39 -4.31
N GLU A 43 -5.29 20.89 -4.23
CA GLU A 43 -5.88 21.73 -5.27
C GLU A 43 -5.02 22.98 -5.51
N ASN A 44 -4.74 23.33 -6.77
CA ASN A 44 -4.00 24.53 -7.17
C ASN A 44 -2.56 24.68 -6.60
N ASN A 45 -2.00 23.67 -5.95
CA ASN A 45 -0.63 23.68 -5.42
C ASN A 45 0.39 23.18 -6.48
N GLU A 46 0.53 23.90 -7.58
CA GLU A 46 1.62 23.66 -8.53
C GLU A 46 2.97 23.91 -7.82
N PRO A 47 4.06 23.22 -8.21
CA PRO A 47 5.39 23.43 -7.61
C PRO A 47 5.92 24.88 -7.67
N ASN A 48 5.27 25.77 -8.41
CA ASN A 48 5.60 27.19 -8.51
C ASN A 48 4.47 28.09 -7.94
N SER A 49 3.48 27.55 -7.25
CA SER A 49 2.41 28.34 -6.65
C SER A 49 2.93 29.11 -5.44
N GLU A 50 2.50 30.36 -5.27
CA GLU A 50 2.81 31.16 -4.07
C GLU A 50 2.07 30.66 -2.82
N ASN A 51 1.18 29.67 -2.96
CA ASN A 51 0.47 29.05 -1.85
C ASN A 51 1.39 28.08 -1.10
N LEU A 52 2.00 28.57 -0.02
CA LEU A 52 2.91 27.80 0.83
C LEU A 52 2.20 27.02 1.93
N ASP A 53 0.87 27.17 2.10
CA ASP A 53 0.15 26.57 3.23
C ASP A 53 0.21 25.05 3.18
N SER A 54 0.03 24.45 2.00
CA SER A 54 0.10 23.00 1.82
C SER A 54 1.51 22.48 2.08
N ILE A 55 2.55 23.21 1.66
CA ILE A 55 3.95 22.87 1.94
C ILE A 55 4.20 22.90 3.45
N HIS A 56 3.79 23.97 4.13
CA HIS A 56 3.93 24.08 5.58
C HIS A 56 3.19 22.94 6.31
N ASN A 57 1.97 22.64 5.89
CA ASN A 57 1.16 21.56 6.46
C ASN A 57 1.79 20.18 6.22
N ILE A 58 2.37 19.93 5.04
CA ILE A 58 3.12 18.68 4.76
C ILE A 58 4.27 18.56 5.74
N ILE A 59 5.13 19.58 5.85
CA ILE A 59 6.30 19.51 6.74
C ILE A 59 5.88 19.31 8.20
N LYS A 60 4.87 20.05 8.66
CA LYS A 60 4.35 19.93 10.03
C LYS A 60 3.78 18.52 10.29
N ALA A 61 2.97 17.99 9.37
CA ALA A 61 2.41 16.64 9.48
C ALA A 61 3.49 15.57 9.44
N SER A 62 4.50 15.71 8.58
CA SER A 62 5.66 14.82 8.53
C SER A 62 6.48 14.84 9.83
N GLN A 63 6.64 15.99 10.47
CA GLN A 63 7.34 16.09 11.77
C GLN A 63 6.54 15.50 12.93
N GLU A 64 5.22 15.72 12.96
CA GLU A 64 4.37 15.33 14.08
C GLU A 64 3.90 13.87 14.00
N TYR A 65 3.61 13.38 12.80
CA TYR A 65 3.05 12.05 12.56
C TYR A 65 3.96 11.16 11.70
N GLY A 66 4.82 11.73 10.86
CA GLY A 66 5.45 10.99 9.76
C GLY A 66 4.43 10.50 8.72
N PHE A 67 3.20 11.01 8.76
CA PHE A 67 2.06 10.52 7.99
C PHE A 67 1.05 11.65 7.75
N PHE A 68 0.42 11.68 6.58
CA PHE A 68 -0.67 12.59 6.24
C PHE A 68 -1.51 12.00 5.12
N GLN A 69 -2.75 12.48 4.99
CA GLN A 69 -3.64 12.16 3.88
C GLN A 69 -3.66 13.32 2.89
N VAL A 70 -3.98 13.04 1.63
CA VAL A 70 -4.07 14.07 0.58
C VAL A 70 -5.39 13.97 -0.17
N THR A 71 -5.99 15.11 -0.50
CA THR A 71 -7.17 15.24 -1.36
C THR A 71 -6.84 16.10 -2.58
N ASN A 72 -7.70 16.09 -3.60
CA ASN A 72 -7.47 16.86 -4.84
C ASN A 72 -6.08 16.62 -5.45
N HIS A 73 -5.59 15.38 -5.34
CA HIS A 73 -4.24 14.99 -5.74
C HIS A 73 -4.04 14.92 -7.26
N GLY A 74 -5.14 15.03 -8.04
CA GLY A 74 -5.11 15.08 -9.51
C GLY A 74 -4.99 13.74 -10.22
N VAL A 75 -5.11 12.62 -9.47
CA VAL A 75 -5.17 11.27 -10.06
C VAL A 75 -6.64 10.94 -10.30
N SER A 76 -6.99 10.60 -11.54
CA SER A 76 -8.38 10.28 -11.91
C SER A 76 -8.93 9.10 -11.10
N GLU A 77 -10.15 9.24 -10.59
CA GLU A 77 -10.88 8.15 -9.93
C GLU A 77 -11.04 6.93 -10.84
N ASP A 78 -11.26 7.12 -12.15
CA ASP A 78 -11.38 6.02 -13.10
C ASP A 78 -10.08 5.21 -13.19
N VAL A 79 -8.93 5.89 -13.15
CA VAL A 79 -7.61 5.22 -13.17
C VAL A 79 -7.40 4.41 -11.89
N ILE A 80 -7.77 4.96 -10.73
CA ILE A 80 -7.71 4.26 -9.44
C ILE A 80 -8.65 3.05 -9.46
N ASN A 81 -9.90 3.24 -9.87
CA ASN A 81 -10.93 2.22 -9.87
C ASN A 81 -10.58 1.05 -10.81
N GLU A 82 -10.08 1.33 -12.01
CA GLU A 82 -9.63 0.26 -12.91
C GLU A 82 -8.41 -0.49 -12.36
N ALA A 83 -7.47 0.21 -11.72
CA ALA A 83 -6.33 -0.44 -11.05
C ALA A 83 -6.77 -1.36 -9.90
N VAL A 84 -7.73 -0.93 -9.09
CA VAL A 84 -8.31 -1.77 -8.03
C VAL A 84 -8.99 -2.99 -8.63
N LYS A 85 -9.85 -2.83 -9.64
CA LYS A 85 -10.56 -3.94 -10.29
C LYS A 85 -9.60 -4.96 -10.89
N VAL A 86 -8.54 -4.52 -11.57
CA VAL A 86 -7.59 -5.45 -12.20
C VAL A 86 -6.74 -6.21 -11.17
N LEU A 87 -6.47 -5.59 -10.01
CA LEU A 87 -5.87 -6.25 -8.87
C LEU A 87 -6.81 -7.26 -8.23
N GLU A 88 -8.10 -6.93 -8.07
CA GLU A 88 -9.13 -7.86 -7.60
C GLU A 88 -9.28 -9.07 -8.54
N GLU A 89 -9.30 -8.85 -9.86
CA GLU A 89 -9.27 -9.91 -10.86
C GLU A 89 -8.07 -10.83 -10.68
N LEU A 90 -6.87 -10.27 -10.51
CA LEU A 90 -5.65 -11.04 -10.25
C LEU A 90 -5.76 -11.85 -8.94
N PHE A 91 -6.16 -11.22 -7.82
CA PHE A 91 -6.26 -11.90 -6.53
C PHE A 91 -7.35 -12.98 -6.49
N ASN A 92 -8.32 -12.93 -7.39
CA ASN A 92 -9.36 -13.95 -7.55
C ASN A 92 -8.94 -15.12 -8.46
N MET A 93 -7.76 -15.07 -9.10
CA MET A 93 -7.24 -16.20 -9.88
C MET A 93 -6.81 -17.37 -8.97
N PRO A 94 -6.73 -18.60 -9.51
CA PRO A 94 -6.18 -19.74 -8.78
C PRO A 94 -4.74 -19.50 -8.33
N ILE A 95 -4.42 -19.85 -7.07
CA ILE A 95 -3.09 -19.65 -6.47
C ILE A 95 -1.98 -20.25 -7.32
N ASP A 96 -2.20 -21.44 -7.87
CA ASP A 96 -1.22 -22.13 -8.70
C ASP A 96 -0.93 -21.36 -9.99
N GLU A 97 -1.93 -20.65 -10.53
CA GLU A 97 -1.73 -19.78 -11.70
C GLU A 97 -0.93 -18.54 -11.32
N ILE A 98 -1.30 -17.83 -10.25
CA ILE A 98 -0.58 -16.62 -9.80
C ILE A 98 0.86 -16.98 -9.41
N SER A 99 1.06 -18.09 -8.70
CA SER A 99 2.37 -18.54 -8.26
C SER A 99 3.25 -18.99 -9.43
N LYS A 100 2.66 -19.70 -10.40
CA LYS A 100 3.36 -20.04 -11.64
C LYS A 100 3.78 -18.78 -12.38
N GLU A 101 2.88 -17.81 -12.51
CA GLU A 101 3.15 -16.55 -13.17
C GLU A 101 4.25 -15.74 -12.45
N ALA A 102 4.25 -15.71 -11.12
CA ALA A 102 5.29 -15.09 -10.31
C ALA A 102 6.66 -15.80 -10.40
N ASN A 103 6.68 -17.10 -10.69
CA ASN A 103 7.94 -17.82 -10.92
C ASN A 103 8.45 -17.63 -12.35
N GLU A 104 7.55 -17.51 -13.32
CA GLU A 104 7.86 -17.31 -14.74
C GLU A 104 8.19 -15.85 -15.08
N ASN A 105 7.67 -14.89 -14.31
CA ASN A 105 7.88 -13.46 -14.49
C ASN A 105 8.56 -12.88 -13.23
N GLY A 106 9.27 -11.76 -13.35
CA GLY A 106 10.07 -11.19 -12.25
C GLY A 106 9.31 -10.47 -11.12
N PHE A 107 8.07 -10.86 -10.78
CA PHE A 107 7.34 -10.31 -9.64
C PHE A 107 7.25 -11.27 -8.47
N VAL A 108 7.08 -10.71 -7.27
CA VAL A 108 6.91 -11.48 -6.05
C VAL A 108 5.43 -11.68 -5.80
N TYR A 109 5.02 -12.94 -5.61
CA TYR A 109 3.75 -13.28 -4.98
C TYR A 109 4.02 -13.94 -3.62
N MET A 110 3.54 -13.31 -2.57
CA MET A 110 3.53 -13.82 -1.21
C MET A 110 2.09 -14.16 -0.85
N GLY A 111 1.69 -15.38 -1.18
CA GLY A 111 0.46 -15.94 -0.63
C GLY A 111 0.60 -16.21 0.87
N SER A 112 -0.51 -16.25 1.60
CA SER A 112 -0.55 -16.65 3.04
C SER A 112 -0.07 -18.10 3.34
N THR A 113 0.33 -18.85 2.32
CA THR A 113 0.83 -20.24 2.34
C THR A 113 2.30 -20.28 1.93
N SER A 114 2.90 -19.12 1.65
CA SER A 114 4.33 -19.03 1.42
C SER A 114 5.06 -19.48 2.69
N PHE A 115 6.05 -20.36 2.55
CA PHE A 115 6.81 -20.93 3.67
C PHE A 115 7.60 -19.90 4.50
N ALA A 116 7.61 -18.63 4.09
CA ALA A 116 8.20 -17.53 4.85
C ALA A 116 7.29 -17.15 6.03
N THR A 117 7.51 -17.77 7.18
CA THR A 117 6.91 -17.31 8.43
C THR A 117 7.65 -16.07 8.94
N ILE A 118 6.92 -15.05 9.38
CA ILE A 118 7.51 -13.93 10.11
C ILE A 118 7.30 -14.16 11.60
N LYS A 119 8.39 -14.30 12.35
CA LYS A 119 8.35 -14.63 13.79
C LYS A 119 7.49 -15.87 14.13
N GLY A 120 7.49 -16.86 13.23
CA GLY A 120 6.83 -18.15 13.45
C GLY A 120 5.37 -18.24 12.98
N ALA A 121 4.80 -17.19 12.37
CA ALA A 121 3.45 -17.22 11.79
C ALA A 121 3.40 -16.58 10.38
N HIS A 122 2.42 -16.97 9.57
CA HIS A 122 2.09 -16.30 8.32
C HIS A 122 1.21 -15.07 8.57
N LEU A 123 1.40 -14.04 7.74
CA LEU A 123 0.54 -12.86 7.76
C LEU A 123 -0.84 -13.19 7.17
N TRP A 124 -1.89 -12.57 7.70
CA TRP A 124 -3.27 -12.67 7.18
C TRP A 124 -3.49 -11.78 5.96
N ARG A 125 -2.75 -12.07 4.87
CA ARG A 125 -2.89 -11.37 3.59
C ARG A 125 -2.36 -12.22 2.45
N ASP A 126 -2.82 -11.90 1.24
CA ASP A 126 -2.09 -12.18 0.01
C ASP A 126 -1.43 -10.90 -0.47
N ASN A 127 -0.23 -11.01 -1.03
CA ASN A 127 0.54 -9.84 -1.47
C ASN A 127 1.22 -10.09 -2.81
N ILE A 128 1.18 -9.09 -3.68
CA ILE A 128 2.07 -9.00 -4.84
C ILE A 128 3.00 -7.81 -4.69
N LYS A 129 4.20 -7.93 -5.27
CA LYS A 129 5.16 -6.83 -5.37
C LYS A 129 5.96 -6.92 -6.66
N HIS A 130 6.08 -5.81 -7.38
CA HIS A 130 6.92 -5.72 -8.56
C HIS A 130 7.57 -4.34 -8.71
N PRO A 131 8.72 -4.24 -9.40
CA PRO A 131 9.31 -2.94 -9.73
C PRO A 131 8.40 -2.16 -10.69
N CYS A 132 8.53 -0.85 -10.69
CA CYS A 132 7.74 0.07 -11.51
C CYS A 132 8.60 1.13 -12.23
N HIS A 133 9.88 1.26 -11.85
CA HIS A 133 10.79 2.21 -12.45
C HIS A 133 12.21 1.63 -12.57
N PRO A 134 12.89 1.75 -13.73
CA PRO A 134 12.40 2.31 -15.00
C PRO A 134 11.22 1.51 -15.59
N LEU A 135 10.21 2.22 -16.14
CA LEU A 135 8.91 1.64 -16.47
C LEU A 135 9.00 0.52 -17.52
N GLU A 136 9.61 0.78 -18.67
CA GLU A 136 9.72 -0.18 -19.78
C GLU A 136 10.41 -1.49 -19.39
N LEU A 137 11.48 -1.41 -18.58
CA LEU A 137 12.19 -2.58 -18.06
C LEU A 137 11.36 -3.31 -17.01
N SER A 138 10.64 -2.56 -16.17
CA SER A 138 9.84 -3.11 -15.09
C SER A 138 8.63 -3.88 -15.61
N MET A 139 7.95 -3.37 -16.64
CA MET A 139 6.74 -3.97 -17.23
C MET A 139 6.94 -5.40 -17.73
N GLN A 140 8.17 -5.74 -18.16
CA GLN A 140 8.52 -7.09 -18.58
C GLN A 140 8.34 -8.12 -17.45
N ASN A 141 8.48 -7.67 -16.20
CA ASN A 141 8.38 -8.48 -14.99
C ASN A 141 6.99 -8.47 -14.34
N TRP A 142 6.02 -7.75 -14.89
CA TRP A 142 4.67 -7.67 -14.32
C TRP A 142 3.83 -8.90 -14.68
N PRO A 143 2.74 -9.18 -13.94
CA PRO A 143 1.71 -10.12 -14.36
C PRO A 143 1.27 -9.89 -15.82
N GLN A 144 1.12 -10.98 -16.58
CA GLN A 144 0.52 -11.05 -17.91
C GLN A 144 -1.00 -11.27 -17.85
N LYS A 145 -1.47 -11.87 -16.75
CA LYS A 145 -2.87 -12.08 -16.41
C LYS A 145 -3.25 -11.16 -15.24
N PRO A 146 -4.52 -10.72 -15.17
CA PRO A 146 -5.46 -10.69 -16.28
C PRO A 146 -4.88 -9.92 -17.48
N LYS A 147 -5.37 -10.18 -18.70
CA LYS A 147 -4.75 -9.63 -19.94
C LYS A 147 -4.59 -8.10 -19.93
N ARG A 148 -5.49 -7.41 -19.20
CA ARG A 148 -5.52 -5.95 -19.07
C ARG A 148 -4.58 -5.41 -17.98
N TYR A 149 -3.94 -6.29 -17.19
CA TYR A 149 -3.14 -5.90 -16.01
C TYR A 149 -2.08 -4.86 -16.36
N ARG A 150 -1.27 -5.12 -17.39
CA ARG A 150 -0.14 -4.24 -17.72
C ARG A 150 -0.60 -2.86 -18.17
N ASP A 151 -1.56 -2.79 -19.08
CA ASP A 151 -2.08 -1.53 -19.62
C ASP A 151 -2.74 -0.68 -18.51
N VAL A 152 -3.52 -1.32 -17.64
CA VAL A 152 -4.22 -0.62 -16.53
C VAL A 152 -3.22 -0.16 -15.47
N MET A 153 -2.31 -1.05 -15.05
CA MET A 153 -1.33 -0.70 -14.03
C MET A 153 -0.30 0.31 -14.53
N GLU A 154 0.03 0.32 -15.82
CA GLU A 154 0.88 1.34 -16.44
C GLU A 154 0.26 2.73 -16.26
N ALA A 155 -1.00 2.90 -16.65
CA ALA A 155 -1.72 4.17 -16.48
C ALA A 155 -1.70 4.62 -15.01
N TYR A 156 -1.99 3.73 -14.08
CA TYR A 156 -1.96 4.04 -12.64
C TYR A 156 -0.54 4.41 -12.15
N ILE A 157 0.48 3.63 -12.49
CA ILE A 157 1.85 3.82 -12.01
C ILE A 157 2.44 5.15 -12.51
N VAL A 158 2.13 5.55 -13.74
CA VAL A 158 2.55 6.85 -14.31
C VAL A 158 1.95 8.00 -13.50
N GLU A 159 0.66 7.95 -13.18
CA GLU A 159 -0.01 8.96 -12.38
C GLU A 159 0.55 9.02 -10.94
N ILE A 160 0.76 7.87 -10.30
CA ILE A 160 1.36 7.80 -8.96
C ILE A 160 2.82 8.29 -8.96
N LYS A 161 3.60 8.01 -10.01
CA LYS A 161 4.96 8.56 -10.13
C LYS A 161 4.90 10.08 -10.21
N ARG A 162 3.98 10.66 -11.01
CA ARG A 162 3.81 12.11 -11.09
C ARG A 162 3.44 12.72 -9.73
N LEU A 163 2.48 12.12 -9.02
CA LEU A 163 2.09 12.55 -7.68
C LEU A 163 3.26 12.47 -6.70
N SER A 164 4.05 11.39 -6.75
CA SER A 164 5.23 11.22 -5.87
C SER A 164 6.27 12.30 -6.10
N LEU A 165 6.57 12.65 -7.36
CA LEU A 165 7.55 13.70 -7.68
C LEU A 165 7.06 15.09 -7.23
N ARG A 166 5.75 15.35 -7.37
CA ARG A 166 5.13 16.58 -6.86
C ARG A 166 5.25 16.70 -5.34
N LEU A 167 4.93 15.64 -4.60
CA LEU A 167 5.05 15.63 -3.14
C LEU A 167 6.51 15.76 -2.69
N LEU A 168 7.45 15.07 -3.34
CA LEU A 168 8.88 15.18 -3.04
C LEU A 168 9.44 16.59 -3.33
N GLU A 169 8.92 17.26 -4.36
CA GLU A 169 9.27 18.66 -4.64
C GLU A 169 8.74 19.59 -3.55
N MET A 170 7.48 19.44 -3.14
CA MET A 170 6.90 20.20 -2.02
C MET A 170 7.68 20.00 -0.72
N ILE A 171 8.08 18.75 -0.42
CA ILE A 171 8.91 18.44 0.74
C ILE A 171 10.30 19.08 0.60
N SER A 172 10.92 19.01 -0.59
CA SER A 172 12.22 19.66 -0.84
C SER A 172 12.15 21.17 -0.55
N GLN A 173 11.12 21.83 -1.07
CA GLN A 173 10.89 23.26 -0.84
C GLN A 173 10.66 23.57 0.63
N GLY A 174 9.82 22.79 1.33
CA GLY A 174 9.55 22.98 2.76
C GLY A 174 10.77 22.74 3.66
N LEU A 175 11.75 21.96 3.19
CA LEU A 175 13.04 21.75 3.86
C LEU A 175 14.11 22.77 3.43
N GLY A 176 13.82 23.68 2.50
CA GLY A 176 14.79 24.64 1.96
C GLY A 176 15.87 24.01 1.07
N LEU A 177 15.57 22.86 0.47
CA LEU A 177 16.45 22.15 -0.46
C LEU A 177 16.30 22.68 -1.88
N GLU A 178 17.31 22.43 -2.72
CA GLU A 178 17.26 22.77 -4.13
C GLU A 178 16.13 22.03 -4.86
N LYS A 179 15.57 22.68 -5.88
CA LYS A 179 14.53 22.10 -6.74
C LYS A 179 14.99 20.76 -7.33
N GLY A 180 14.14 19.75 -7.22
CA GLY A 180 14.42 18.40 -7.70
C GLY A 180 15.38 17.59 -6.84
N TYR A 181 15.82 18.07 -5.66
CA TYR A 181 16.77 17.34 -4.81
C TYR A 181 16.25 15.94 -4.43
N LEU A 182 15.08 15.86 -3.78
CA LEU A 182 14.50 14.56 -3.40
C LEU A 182 13.95 13.81 -4.61
N GLY A 183 13.45 14.52 -5.63
CA GLY A 183 13.02 13.92 -6.89
C GLY A 183 14.17 13.18 -7.60
N GLY A 184 15.37 13.74 -7.58
CA GLY A 184 16.60 13.15 -8.11
C GLY A 184 17.09 11.93 -7.32
N MET A 185 16.64 11.76 -6.07
CA MET A 185 16.89 10.54 -5.28
C MET A 185 15.84 9.44 -5.55
N SER A 186 14.70 9.78 -6.16
CA SER A 186 13.59 8.85 -6.48
C SER A 186 13.90 7.99 -7.71
N GLN A 187 14.96 7.19 -7.62
CA GLN A 187 15.51 6.36 -8.71
C GLN A 187 14.86 4.97 -8.80
N VAL A 188 14.07 4.58 -7.81
CA VAL A 188 13.42 3.27 -7.76
C VAL A 188 11.97 3.44 -7.29
N GLN A 189 11.07 2.71 -7.93
CA GLN A 189 9.66 2.62 -7.54
C GLN A 189 9.26 1.15 -7.51
N PHE A 190 8.54 0.75 -6.47
CA PHE A 190 7.90 -0.54 -6.37
C PHE A 190 6.42 -0.34 -6.11
N MET A 191 5.59 -1.19 -6.71
CA MET A 191 4.20 -1.35 -6.32
C MET A 191 4.10 -2.56 -5.40
N THR A 192 3.29 -2.42 -4.34
CA THR A 192 2.91 -3.51 -3.45
C THR A 192 1.40 -3.45 -3.28
N ALA A 193 0.69 -4.49 -3.69
CA ALA A 193 -0.75 -4.61 -3.47
C ALA A 193 -1.00 -5.75 -2.47
N SER A 194 -1.83 -5.49 -1.47
CA SER A 194 -2.16 -6.47 -0.42
C SER A 194 -3.67 -6.66 -0.39
N ASN A 195 -4.10 -7.91 -0.50
CA ASN A 195 -5.47 -8.32 -0.27
C ASN A 195 -5.62 -8.85 1.16
N TYR A 196 -6.49 -8.22 1.94
CA TYR A 196 -6.76 -8.57 3.34
C TYR A 196 -8.15 -9.19 3.45
N PRO A 197 -8.26 -10.52 3.53
CA PRO A 197 -9.54 -11.21 3.59
C PRO A 197 -10.17 -11.09 4.96
N ILE A 198 -11.49 -11.30 5.03
CA ILE A 198 -12.22 -11.34 6.31
C ILE A 198 -11.58 -12.39 7.22
N CYS A 199 -11.22 -11.97 8.44
CA CYS A 199 -10.62 -12.83 9.44
C CYS A 199 -11.68 -13.29 10.46
N PRO A 200 -11.81 -14.60 10.74
CA PRO A 200 -12.77 -15.09 11.74
C PRO A 200 -12.39 -14.72 13.17
N ASP A 201 -11.09 -14.53 13.46
CA ASP A 201 -10.60 -14.05 14.75
C ASP A 201 -9.39 -13.11 14.58
N PRO A 202 -9.63 -11.79 14.45
CA PRO A 202 -8.55 -10.81 14.25
C PRO A 202 -7.65 -10.65 15.49
N SER A 203 -8.00 -11.22 16.64
CA SER A 203 -7.19 -11.13 17.87
C SER A 203 -5.92 -11.98 17.82
N LEU A 204 -5.88 -12.97 16.90
CA LEU A 204 -4.83 -13.98 16.81
C LEU A 204 -3.80 -13.71 15.72
N THR A 205 -4.07 -12.81 14.77
CA THR A 205 -3.27 -12.65 13.55
C THR A 205 -3.22 -11.20 13.08
N LEU A 206 -2.27 -10.88 12.21
CA LEU A 206 -2.11 -9.56 11.61
C LEU A 206 -1.93 -9.67 10.10
N GLY A 207 -2.55 -8.76 9.36
CA GLY A 207 -2.32 -8.62 7.93
C GLY A 207 -0.91 -8.11 7.63
N LEU A 208 -0.38 -7.23 8.48
CA LEU A 208 0.97 -6.69 8.37
C LEU A 208 1.52 -6.41 9.77
N LEU A 209 2.80 -6.71 9.98
CA LEU A 209 3.47 -6.47 11.26
C LEU A 209 3.81 -5.00 11.45
N LYS A 210 4.02 -4.59 12.71
CA LYS A 210 4.67 -3.32 13.04
C LYS A 210 6.00 -3.20 12.29
N HIS A 211 6.12 -2.15 11.48
CA HIS A 211 7.31 -1.82 10.72
C HIS A 211 7.37 -0.31 10.47
N PHE A 212 8.45 0.14 9.84
CA PHE A 212 8.54 1.43 9.19
C PHE A 212 8.94 1.20 7.73
N ASP A 213 8.55 2.12 6.86
CA ASP A 213 8.91 2.01 5.45
C ASP A 213 10.36 2.43 5.23
N HIS A 214 11.05 1.70 4.34
CA HIS A 214 12.40 2.04 3.89
C HIS A 214 12.41 2.95 2.66
N SER A 215 11.23 3.36 2.16
CA SER A 215 11.08 4.25 1.02
C SER A 215 11.36 5.70 1.43
N LEU A 216 11.67 6.53 0.43
CA LEU A 216 11.72 7.98 0.63
C LEU A 216 10.31 8.56 0.90
N ILE A 217 9.32 8.03 0.19
CA ILE A 217 7.90 8.31 0.39
C ILE A 217 7.09 7.08 -0.05
N THR A 218 6.01 6.79 0.67
CA THR A 218 5.00 5.78 0.28
C THR A 218 3.68 6.50 0.00
N ILE A 219 3.10 6.24 -1.16
CA ILE A 219 1.72 6.65 -1.48
C ILE A 219 0.86 5.40 -1.38
N LEU A 220 -0.10 5.43 -0.46
CA LEU A 220 -0.99 4.30 -0.19
C LEU A 220 -2.41 4.67 -0.61
N PHE A 221 -2.98 3.87 -1.49
CA PHE A 221 -4.43 3.82 -1.69
C PHE A 221 -5.00 2.77 -0.74
N GLN A 222 -5.92 3.18 0.15
CA GLN A 222 -6.66 2.30 1.03
C GLN A 222 -8.05 2.08 0.45
N GLY A 223 -8.43 0.82 0.19
CA GLY A 223 -9.81 0.49 -0.19
C GLY A 223 -10.80 0.78 0.94
N ASN A 224 -12.04 0.32 0.80
CA ASN A 224 -13.12 0.64 1.73
C ASN A 224 -12.98 0.01 3.14
N GLY A 225 -11.97 -0.83 3.36
CA GLY A 225 -11.70 -1.47 4.64
C GLY A 225 -10.99 -0.55 5.64
N LYS A 226 -11.34 -0.67 6.92
CA LYS A 226 -10.55 -0.12 8.03
C LYS A 226 -9.45 -1.12 8.39
N GLY A 227 -8.22 -0.65 8.61
CA GLY A 227 -7.13 -1.56 9.01
C GLY A 227 -5.78 -0.89 9.18
N LEU A 228 -5.51 0.22 8.51
CA LEU A 228 -4.28 0.97 8.70
C LEU A 228 -4.22 1.60 10.10
N GLN A 229 -3.09 1.40 10.77
CA GLN A 229 -2.79 1.98 12.07
C GLN A 229 -1.40 2.62 12.02
N VAL A 230 -1.25 3.77 12.67
CA VAL A 230 0.01 4.51 12.81
C VAL A 230 0.38 4.56 14.29
N LEU A 231 1.67 4.43 14.60
CA LEU A 231 2.16 4.53 15.97
C LEU A 231 2.63 5.97 16.26
N LYS A 232 1.92 6.68 17.14
CA LYS A 232 2.27 8.04 17.58
C LYS A 232 2.39 8.09 19.10
N ASP A 233 3.47 8.66 19.61
CA ASP A 233 3.73 8.83 21.06
C ASP A 233 3.56 7.52 21.86
N GLY A 234 4.00 6.40 21.26
CA GLY A 234 3.91 5.06 21.85
C GLY A 234 2.52 4.41 21.80
N LYS A 235 1.52 5.04 21.16
CA LYS A 235 0.15 4.54 21.04
C LYS A 235 -0.26 4.33 19.58
N TRP A 236 -0.98 3.25 19.32
CA TRP A 236 -1.56 3.00 18.02
C TRP A 236 -2.80 3.88 17.83
N ILE A 237 -2.92 4.45 16.64
CA ILE A 237 -4.08 5.21 16.19
C ILE A 237 -4.56 4.66 14.85
N GLY A 238 -5.87 4.47 14.70
CA GLY A 238 -6.48 4.02 13.46
C GLY A 238 -6.60 5.18 12.46
N VAL A 239 -6.37 4.90 11.18
CA VAL A 239 -6.52 5.89 10.10
C VAL A 239 -7.93 5.79 9.52
N GLU A 240 -8.65 6.92 9.48
CA GLU A 240 -9.95 7.00 8.80
C GLU A 240 -9.74 6.99 7.28
N VAL A 241 -10.62 6.28 6.55
CA VAL A 241 -10.64 6.34 5.08
C VAL A 241 -11.28 7.66 4.68
N VAL A 242 -10.50 8.53 4.05
CA VAL A 242 -10.99 9.78 3.45
C VAL A 242 -11.37 9.49 1.99
N PRO A 243 -12.61 9.77 1.56
CA PRO A 243 -13.00 9.67 0.16
C PRO A 243 -12.12 10.57 -0.71
N SER A 244 -11.77 10.07 -1.90
CA SER A 244 -11.16 10.88 -2.96
C SER A 244 -12.11 11.96 -3.46
#